data_AF-A0A9N9ABN2-F1
#
_entry.id   AF-A0A9N9ABN2-F1
#
_cell.length_a   1.000
_cell.length_b   1.000
_cell.length_c   1.000
_cell.angle_alpha   90.00
_cell.angle_beta   90.00
_cell.angle_gamma   90.00
#
_symmetry.space_group_name_H-M   'P 1'
#
loop_
_entity.id
_entity.type
_entity.pdbx_description
1 polymer ?
#
loop_
_entity_poly.entity_id
_entity_poly.type
_entity_poly.pdbx_seq_one_letter_code
_entity_poly.pdbx_strand_id
1 'polypeptide(L)'
;MFVSTREALETIFPQASDEDIGKYENQLDKVDDFDPVLIISPNHNWINQHTLQTYQAVMNAFATNDLQQQNNRRDENSLCVFHFATVTELYTVRRNIRKLHPNAFFDPNAQPQQMPIGTAWILNKVGIRKSDFGEDDSFFVLRP
;
A
#
# COMPACT_ATOMS: atom_id res chain seq x y z
N MET A 1 -0.53 -10.58 18.44
CA MET A 1 -1.81 -10.28 19.11
C MET A 1 -2.67 -9.64 18.04
N PHE A 2 -3.87 -10.15 17.76
CA PHE A 2 -4.73 -9.57 16.73
C PHE A 2 -5.42 -8.32 17.26
N VAL A 3 -5.48 -7.28 16.45
CA VAL A 3 -6.08 -5.99 16.80
C VAL A 3 -7.37 -5.78 16.01
N SER A 4 -8.13 -4.74 16.35
CA SER A 4 -9.23 -4.31 15.48
C SER A 4 -8.69 -3.71 14.18
N THR A 5 -9.48 -3.76 13.10
CA THR A 5 -9.12 -3.11 11.82
C THR A 5 -8.87 -1.61 12.01
N ARG A 6 -9.69 -0.95 12.84
CA ARG A 6 -9.53 0.46 13.18
C ARG A 6 -8.19 0.75 13.88
N GLU A 7 -7.84 -0.04 14.88
CA GLU A 7 -6.58 0.10 15.63
C GLU A 7 -5.35 -0.11 14.72
N ALA A 8 -5.43 -1.05 13.78
CA ALA A 8 -4.39 -1.21 12.76
C ALA A 8 -4.27 0.03 11.87
N LEU A 9 -5.39 0.58 11.39
CA LEU A 9 -5.41 1.80 10.56
C LEU A 9 -4.89 3.03 11.30
N GLU A 10 -5.25 3.21 12.57
CA GLU A 10 -4.74 4.29 13.43
C GLU A 10 -3.23 4.16 13.67
N THR A 11 -2.71 2.94 13.72
CA THR A 11 -1.26 2.69 13.81
C THR A 11 -0.55 3.04 12.49
N ILE A 12 -1.14 2.66 11.35
CA ILE A 12 -0.56 2.89 10.02
C ILE A 12 -0.63 4.37 9.60
N PHE A 13 -1.73 5.04 9.97
CA PHE A 13 -2.01 6.44 9.64
C PHE A 13 -2.26 7.27 10.91
N PRO A 14 -1.25 7.51 11.75
CA PRO A 14 -1.43 8.17 13.05
C PRO A 14 -1.87 9.64 12.96
N GLN A 15 -1.88 10.22 11.75
CA GLN A 15 -2.30 11.60 11.47
C GLN A 15 -3.57 11.68 10.63
N ALA A 16 -4.17 10.54 10.25
CA ALA A 16 -5.43 10.55 9.51
C ALA A 16 -6.60 10.97 10.41
N SER A 17 -7.61 11.59 9.81
CA SER A 17 -8.84 11.93 10.51
C SER A 17 -9.67 10.69 10.79
N ASP A 18 -10.55 10.74 11.79
CA ASP A 18 -11.53 9.66 12.05
C ASP A 18 -12.41 9.37 10.82
N GLU A 19 -12.68 10.37 10.00
CA GLU A 19 -13.45 10.23 8.76
C GLU A 19 -12.68 9.40 7.73
N ASP A 20 -11.38 9.67 7.55
CA ASP A 20 -10.54 8.92 6.62
C ASP A 20 -10.30 7.49 7.11
N ILE A 21 -10.05 7.31 8.41
CA ILE A 21 -9.99 5.98 9.04
C ILE A 21 -11.29 5.22 8.80
N GLY A 22 -12.45 5.84 8.98
CA GLY A 22 -13.74 5.23 8.70
C GLY A 22 -13.94 4.84 7.23
N LYS A 23 -13.43 5.64 6.27
CA LYS A 23 -13.46 5.27 4.84
C LYS A 23 -12.59 4.04 4.56
N TYR A 24 -11.38 3.99 5.10
CA TYR A 24 -10.49 2.84 4.93
C TYR A 24 -11.04 1.60 5.63
N GLU A 25 -11.63 1.73 6.81
CA GLU A 25 -12.30 0.64 7.52
C GLU A 25 -13.44 0.05 6.68
N ASN A 26 -14.30 0.90 6.10
CA ASN A 26 -15.38 0.47 5.21
C ASN A 26 -14.87 -0.24 3.94
N GLN A 27 -13.71 0.17 3.41
CA GLN A 27 -13.08 -0.52 2.28
C GLN A 27 -12.60 -1.92 2.71
N LEU A 28 -11.95 -2.03 3.87
CA LEU A 28 -11.45 -3.30 4.41
C LEU A 28 -12.57 -4.26 4.82
N ASP A 29 -13.74 -3.76 5.21
CA ASP A 29 -14.88 -4.61 5.56
C ASP A 29 -15.36 -5.48 4.38
N LYS A 30 -15.10 -5.07 3.14
CA LYS A 30 -15.44 -5.80 1.91
C LYS A 30 -14.41 -6.84 1.49
N VAL A 31 -13.22 -6.82 2.09
CA VAL A 31 -12.14 -7.77 1.79
C VAL A 31 -12.45 -9.11 2.43
N ASP A 32 -12.29 -10.19 1.69
CA ASP A 32 -12.46 -11.56 2.19
C ASP A 32 -11.39 -11.89 3.25
N ASP A 33 -11.71 -12.80 4.16
CA ASP A 33 -10.74 -13.26 5.16
C ASP A 33 -9.54 -13.91 4.44
N PHE A 34 -8.32 -13.64 4.96
CA PHE A 34 -7.03 -14.08 4.42
C PHE A 34 -6.57 -13.49 3.08
N ASP A 35 -7.38 -12.65 2.44
CA ASP A 35 -6.91 -11.86 1.29
C ASP A 35 -5.93 -10.78 1.75
N PRO A 36 -4.74 -10.67 1.13
CA PRO A 36 -3.76 -9.67 1.52
C PRO A 36 -4.17 -8.27 1.05
N VAL A 37 -4.06 -7.32 1.98
CA VAL A 37 -4.19 -5.91 1.70
C VAL A 37 -2.82 -5.25 1.84
N LEU A 38 -2.38 -4.57 0.79
CA LEU A 38 -1.26 -3.64 0.86
C LEU A 38 -1.79 -2.27 1.29
N ILE A 39 -1.25 -1.73 2.37
CA ILE A 39 -1.50 -0.36 2.78
C ILE A 39 -0.19 0.43 2.65
N ILE A 40 -0.20 1.54 1.91
CA ILE A 40 0.97 2.40 1.72
C ILE A 40 0.75 3.70 2.49
N SER A 41 1.56 3.94 3.52
CA SER A 41 1.63 5.25 4.15
C SER A 41 2.62 6.15 3.39
N PRO A 42 2.24 7.39 3.03
CA PRO A 42 3.03 8.23 2.13
C PRO A 42 4.30 8.76 2.79
N ASN A 43 5.41 8.78 2.05
CA ASN A 43 6.62 9.51 2.45
C ASN A 43 6.58 10.93 1.88
N HIS A 44 6.24 11.92 2.72
CA HIS A 44 6.17 13.32 2.29
C HIS A 44 7.50 13.89 1.78
N ASN A 45 8.65 13.40 2.25
CA ASN A 45 9.94 13.83 1.73
C ASN A 45 10.14 13.38 0.27
N TRP A 46 9.74 12.15 -0.05
CA TRP A 46 9.77 11.64 -1.42
C TRP A 46 8.82 12.43 -2.33
N ILE A 47 7.62 12.72 -1.83
CA ILE A 47 6.62 13.53 -2.56
C ILE A 47 7.16 14.94 -2.83
N ASN A 48 7.82 15.57 -1.86
CA ASN A 48 8.44 16.89 -2.04
C ASN A 48 9.57 16.88 -3.07
N GLN A 49 10.28 15.76 -3.23
CA GLN A 49 11.34 15.60 -4.23
C GLN A 49 10.82 15.28 -5.64
N HIS A 50 9.69 14.57 -5.76
CA HIS A 50 9.20 14.04 -7.05
C HIS A 50 7.86 14.63 -7.54
N THR A 51 7.14 15.36 -6.69
CA THR A 51 5.77 15.87 -6.81
C THR A 51 4.64 14.91 -6.44
N LEU A 52 3.51 15.48 -6.03
CA LEU A 52 2.26 14.77 -5.75
C LEU A 52 1.70 14.05 -6.99
N GLN A 53 1.84 14.65 -8.18
CA GLN A 53 1.37 14.04 -9.42
C GLN A 53 2.11 12.72 -9.71
N THR A 54 3.43 12.70 -9.50
CA THR A 54 4.24 11.48 -9.65
C THR A 54 3.85 10.44 -8.61
N TYR A 55 3.62 10.83 -7.35
CA TYR A 55 3.10 9.93 -6.32
C TYR A 55 1.77 9.28 -6.73
N GLN A 56 0.81 10.10 -7.16
CA GLN A 56 -0.50 9.63 -7.62
C GLN A 56 -0.39 8.70 -8.83
N ALA A 57 0.54 8.95 -9.75
CA ALA A 57 0.79 8.05 -10.88
C ALA A 57 1.22 6.64 -10.42
N VAL A 58 2.10 6.55 -9.41
CA VAL A 58 2.53 5.26 -8.86
C VAL A 58 1.39 4.56 -8.13
N MET A 59 0.62 5.27 -7.30
CA MET A 59 -0.54 4.69 -6.60
C MET A 59 -1.62 4.21 -7.59
N ASN A 60 -1.88 4.97 -8.64
CA ASN A 60 -2.77 4.55 -9.73
C ASN A 60 -2.26 3.29 -10.43
N ALA A 61 -0.94 3.18 -10.63
CA ALA A 61 -0.35 1.99 -11.21
C ALA A 61 -0.56 0.76 -10.30
N PHE A 62 -0.36 0.87 -8.97
CA PHE A 62 -0.73 -0.21 -8.04
C PHE A 62 -2.22 -0.57 -8.13
N ALA A 63 -3.09 0.43 -8.21
CA ALA A 63 -4.54 0.22 -8.28
C ALA A 63 -5.00 -0.47 -9.56
N THR A 64 -4.26 -0.36 -10.68
CA THR A 64 -4.73 -0.74 -12.02
C THR A 64 -3.85 -1.74 -12.77
N ASN A 65 -2.65 -2.04 -12.28
CA ASN A 65 -1.72 -2.94 -13.00
C ASN A 65 -2.34 -4.31 -13.29
N ASP A 66 -2.19 -4.76 -14.53
CA ASP A 66 -2.71 -6.02 -15.09
C ASP A 66 -4.23 -6.25 -14.93
N LEU A 67 -5.00 -5.19 -14.67
CA LEU A 67 -6.46 -5.24 -14.67
C LEU A 67 -7.01 -4.93 -16.07
N GLN A 68 -7.83 -5.84 -16.60
CA GLN A 68 -8.42 -5.69 -17.94
C GLN A 68 -9.52 -4.62 -18.01
N GLN A 69 -10.08 -4.19 -16.88
CA GLN A 69 -11.14 -3.18 -16.81
C GLN A 69 -10.75 -2.05 -15.86
N GLN A 70 -10.88 -0.81 -16.34
CA GLN A 70 -10.54 0.40 -15.56
C GLN A 70 -11.38 0.57 -14.29
N ASN A 71 -12.57 -0.04 -14.23
CA ASN A 71 -13.46 0.03 -13.06
C ASN A 71 -13.09 -0.96 -11.95
N ASN A 72 -12.19 -1.92 -12.18
CA ASN A 72 -11.83 -2.95 -11.21
C ASN A 72 -10.65 -2.54 -10.33
N ARG A 73 -10.55 -1.26 -9.98
CA ARG A 73 -9.43 -0.76 -9.17
C ARG A 73 -9.36 -1.47 -7.83
N ARG A 74 -8.15 -1.80 -7.38
CA ARG A 74 -7.88 -2.45 -6.09
C ARG A 74 -8.12 -1.56 -4.87
N ASP A 75 -8.24 -0.25 -5.09
CA ASP A 75 -8.12 0.75 -4.04
C ASP A 75 -9.36 1.56 -3.72
N GLU A 76 -10.47 1.35 -4.42
CA GLU A 76 -11.66 2.20 -4.34
C GLU A 76 -11.35 3.71 -4.46
N ASN A 77 -10.29 4.07 -5.19
CA ASN A 77 -9.73 5.43 -5.31
C ASN A 77 -9.11 6.02 -4.04
N SER A 78 -8.82 5.22 -3.01
CA SER A 78 -8.13 5.66 -1.79
C SER A 78 -6.67 6.06 -2.05
N LEU A 79 -6.02 5.51 -3.08
CA LEU A 79 -4.59 5.66 -3.38
C LEU A 79 -3.65 5.21 -2.25
N CYS A 80 -4.13 4.42 -1.29
CA CYS A 80 -3.31 3.95 -0.18
C CYS A 80 -3.66 2.54 0.30
N VAL A 81 -4.90 2.07 0.15
CA VAL A 81 -5.33 0.73 0.56
C VAL A 81 -5.61 -0.08 -0.70
N PHE A 82 -4.87 -1.16 -0.95
CA PHE A 82 -4.97 -1.96 -2.17
C PHE A 82 -5.26 -3.43 -1.82
N HIS A 83 -6.39 -3.95 -2.30
CA HIS A 83 -6.80 -5.35 -2.12
C HIS A 83 -6.27 -6.24 -3.25
N PHE A 84 -5.75 -7.41 -2.88
CA PHE A 84 -5.30 -8.44 -3.81
C PHE A 84 -5.94 -9.79 -3.46
N ALA A 85 -6.24 -10.60 -4.47
CA ALA A 85 -6.82 -11.93 -4.25
C ALA A 85 -5.79 -12.94 -3.70
N THR A 86 -4.50 -12.69 -3.92
CA THR A 86 -3.43 -13.56 -3.41
C THR A 86 -2.14 -12.78 -3.16
N VAL A 87 -1.30 -13.33 -2.29
CA VAL A 87 0.06 -12.80 -2.04
C VAL A 87 0.91 -12.84 -3.33
N THR A 88 0.70 -13.85 -4.17
CA THR A 88 1.37 -13.96 -5.48
C THR A 88 1.01 -12.80 -6.41
N GLU A 89 -0.27 -12.40 -6.44
CA GLU A 89 -0.71 -11.24 -7.20
C GLU A 89 -0.05 -9.95 -6.68
N LEU A 90 -0.11 -9.71 -5.36
CA LEU A 90 0.50 -8.55 -4.70
C LEU A 90 1.98 -8.38 -5.08
N TYR A 91 2.78 -9.44 -4.97
CA TYR A 91 4.21 -9.36 -5.29
C TYR A 91 4.50 -9.36 -6.80
N THR A 92 3.57 -9.85 -7.63
CA THR A 92 3.64 -9.69 -9.09
C THR A 92 3.43 -8.23 -9.47
N VAL A 93 2.40 -7.59 -8.92
CA VAL A 93 2.15 -6.15 -9.11
C VAL A 93 3.34 -5.35 -8.61
N ARG A 94 3.85 -5.60 -7.40
CA ARG A 94 5.09 -4.96 -6.89
C ARG A 94 6.24 -5.02 -7.91
N ARG A 95 6.50 -6.19 -8.50
CA ARG A 95 7.57 -6.37 -9.51
C ARG A 95 7.31 -5.56 -10.77
N ASN A 96 6.06 -5.48 -11.22
CA ASN A 96 5.67 -4.69 -12.38
C ASN A 96 5.81 -3.19 -12.10
N ILE A 97 5.34 -2.72 -10.94
CA ILE A 97 5.49 -1.31 -10.54
C ILE A 97 6.96 -0.93 -10.40
N ARG A 98 7.82 -1.82 -9.90
CA ARG A 98 9.28 -1.59 -9.87
C ARG A 98 9.86 -1.35 -11.26
N LYS A 99 9.36 -2.04 -12.28
CA LYS A 99 9.80 -1.84 -13.68
C LYS A 99 9.26 -0.53 -14.27
N LEU A 100 8.01 -0.18 -13.96
CA LEU A 100 7.33 1.00 -14.51
C LEU A 100 7.74 2.31 -13.82
N HIS A 101 7.97 2.24 -12.51
CA HIS A 101 8.25 3.37 -11.62
C HIS A 101 9.46 3.08 -10.72
N PRO A 102 10.67 2.94 -11.29
CA PRO A 102 11.86 2.58 -10.52
C PRO A 102 12.17 3.58 -9.39
N ASN A 103 11.85 4.87 -9.58
CA ASN A 103 12.08 5.92 -8.58
C ASN A 103 11.21 5.79 -7.32
N ALA A 104 10.14 4.97 -7.35
CA ALA A 104 9.33 4.68 -6.17
C ALA A 104 10.01 3.70 -5.19
N PHE A 105 11.04 3.01 -5.68
CA PHE A 105 11.86 2.06 -4.95
C PHE A 105 13.23 2.69 -4.67
N PHE A 106 13.97 2.13 -3.73
CA PHE A 106 15.27 2.65 -3.34
C PHE A 106 16.31 1.54 -3.18
N ASP A 107 17.57 1.87 -3.43
CA ASP A 107 18.70 1.07 -2.99
C ASP A 107 19.21 1.65 -1.65
N PRO A 108 19.17 0.88 -0.55
CA PRO A 108 19.66 1.33 0.74
C PRO A 108 21.16 1.66 0.75
N ASN A 109 21.91 1.18 -0.25
CA ASN A 109 23.35 1.42 -0.38
C ASN A 109 23.69 2.54 -1.39
N ALA A 110 22.71 3.12 -2.07
CA ALA A 110 22.96 4.17 -3.05
C ALA A 110 23.53 5.45 -2.41
N GLN A 111 24.37 6.14 -3.17
CA GLN A 111 24.92 7.45 -2.82
C GLN A 111 24.63 8.44 -3.97
N PRO A 112 23.85 9.52 -3.73
CA PRO A 112 23.25 9.93 -2.46
C PRO A 112 22.15 8.97 -1.98
N GLN A 113 21.88 8.98 -0.67
CA GLN A 113 20.88 8.13 -0.04
C GLN A 113 19.49 8.43 -0.62
N GLN A 114 18.83 7.39 -1.12
CA GLN A 114 17.48 7.46 -1.67
C GLN A 114 16.45 7.14 -0.58
N MET A 115 15.22 7.62 -0.75
CA MET A 115 14.09 7.29 0.11
C MET A 115 13.04 6.52 -0.69
N PRO A 116 12.31 5.56 -0.08
CA PRO A 116 11.16 4.95 -0.72
C PRO A 116 10.00 5.95 -0.85
N ILE A 117 9.06 5.64 -1.73
CA ILE A 117 7.80 6.39 -1.91
C ILE A 117 6.92 6.44 -0.66
N GLY A 118 7.08 5.47 0.24
CA GLY A 118 6.26 5.29 1.43
C GLY A 118 6.70 4.09 2.24
N THR A 119 5.92 3.77 3.28
CA THR A 119 6.06 2.53 4.05
C THR A 119 4.95 1.57 3.62
N ALA A 120 5.32 0.31 3.37
CA ALA A 120 4.38 -0.73 3.01
C ALA A 120 3.97 -1.54 4.24
N TRP A 121 2.67 -1.69 4.43
CA TRP A 121 2.07 -2.52 5.47
C TRP A 121 1.25 -3.60 4.80
N ILE A 122 1.40 -4.83 5.28
CA ILE A 122 0.56 -5.95 4.86
C ILE A 122 -0.45 -6.19 5.96
N LEU A 123 -1.73 -6.11 5.63
CA LEU A 123 -2.84 -6.40 6.53
C LEU A 123 -3.58 -7.62 6.01
N ASN A 124 -3.84 -8.58 6.90
CA ASN A 124 -4.70 -9.73 6.64
C ASN A 124 -5.86 -9.72 7.63
N LYS A 125 -7.08 -9.88 7.13
CA LYS A 125 -8.23 -10.15 8.00
C LYS A 125 -8.16 -11.60 8.47
N VAL A 126 -8.24 -11.79 9.78
CA VAL A 126 -8.12 -13.11 10.43
C VAL A 126 -9.42 -13.49 11.16
N GLY A 127 -10.52 -12.82 10.82
CA GLY A 127 -11.86 -13.06 11.33
C GLY A 127 -12.65 -11.76 11.51
N ILE A 128 -13.86 -11.88 12.05
CA ILE A 128 -14.79 -10.76 12.23
C ILE A 128 -14.13 -9.65 13.07
N ARG A 129 -13.86 -8.52 12.42
CA ARG A 129 -13.24 -7.31 13.01
C ARG A 129 -11.85 -7.53 13.63
N LYS A 130 -11.13 -8.58 13.20
CA LYS A 130 -9.77 -8.84 13.67
C LYS A 130 -8.81 -8.82 12.49
N SER A 131 -7.72 -8.10 12.68
CA SER A 131 -6.65 -7.97 11.69
C SER A 131 -5.32 -8.37 12.30
N ASP A 132 -4.50 -9.01 11.48
CA ASP A 132 -3.06 -9.10 11.66
C ASP A 132 -2.40 -8.15 10.66
N PHE A 133 -1.40 -7.40 11.10
CA PHE A 133 -0.71 -6.47 10.22
C PHE A 133 0.75 -6.29 10.61
N GLY A 134 1.57 -5.96 9.62
CA GLY A 134 2.98 -5.70 9.83
C GLY A 134 3.59 -4.91 8.68
N GLU A 135 4.68 -4.21 8.97
CA GLU A 135 5.49 -3.54 7.97
C GLU A 135 6.27 -4.57 7.13
N ASP A 136 6.28 -4.41 5.81
CA ASP A 136 7.22 -5.09 4.92
C ASP A 136 8.34 -4.10 4.57
N ASP A 137 9.38 -4.09 5.40
CA ASP A 137 10.55 -3.20 5.28
C ASP A 137 11.34 -3.41 3.97
N SER A 138 11.09 -4.52 3.28
CA SER A 138 11.74 -4.90 2.04
C SER A 138 10.92 -4.53 0.81
N PHE A 139 9.66 -4.11 0.99
CA PHE A 139 8.71 -3.93 -0.10
C PHE A 139 9.21 -2.90 -1.12
N PHE A 140 9.76 -1.77 -0.70
CA PHE A 140 10.29 -0.77 -1.63
C PHE A 140 11.80 -0.89 -1.90
N VAL A 141 12.45 -1.94 -1.40
CA VAL A 141 13.88 -2.16 -1.63
C VAL A 141 14.14 -2.74 -3.02
N LEU A 142 15.10 -2.15 -3.73
CA LEU A 142 15.71 -2.68 -4.95
C LEU A 142 16.59 -3.89 -4.60
N ARG A 143 15.98 -5.05 -4.29
CA ARG A 143 16.72 -6.31 -4.25
C ARG A 143 16.91 -6.87 -5.67
N PRO A 144 18.09 -7.43 -5.99
CA PRO A 144 18.31 -8.23 -7.21
C PRO A 144 17.21 -9.28 -7.42
#